data_AF-A0AA51MYF3-F1
#
_entry.id   AF-A0AA51MYF3-F1
#
_cell.length_a   1.000
_cell.length_b   1.000
_cell.length_c   1.000
_cell.angle_alpha   90.00
_cell.angle_beta   90.00
_cell.angle_gamma   90.00
#
_symmetry.space_group_name_H-M   'P 1'
#
loop_
_entity.id
_entity.type
_entity.pdbx_description
1 polymer ?
#
loop_
_entity_poly.entity_id
_entity_poly.type
_entity_poly.pdbx_seq_one_letter_code
_entity_poly.pdbx_strand_id
1 'polypeptide(L)'
;MKRNKKILVSILCVVLCLSLLSACNKSILGEDNDIKELKAELSNMAIENAKKYFNENIDINEFDISVAEKVGDNKFKDIESIETTNEIYLIGHHKNKPENIFEFILVYNIENKNIMKFGIQTINNDDIVYANLEK
;
A
#
# COMPACT_ATOMS: atom_id res chain seq x y z
N MET A 1 -31.63 54.44 -11.33
CA MET A 1 -30.33 53.77 -11.46
C MET A 1 -29.62 53.81 -10.11
N LYS A 2 -29.27 52.63 -9.57
CA LYS A 2 -28.75 52.44 -8.20
C LYS A 2 -27.26 52.80 -8.10
N ARG A 3 -26.87 53.15 -6.87
CA ARG A 3 -25.60 53.69 -6.37
C ARG A 3 -24.44 52.67 -6.31
N ASN A 4 -23.24 53.19 -6.53
CA ASN A 4 -21.97 53.07 -5.80
C ASN A 4 -21.35 51.72 -5.36
N LYS A 5 -20.11 51.55 -5.86
CA LYS A 5 -18.81 51.30 -5.17
C LYS A 5 -18.58 50.00 -4.37
N LYS A 6 -17.65 49.20 -4.94
CA LYS A 6 -16.51 48.45 -4.35
C LYS A 6 -16.65 47.87 -2.94
N ILE A 7 -16.41 46.56 -2.81
CA ILE A 7 -15.40 45.96 -1.89
C ILE A 7 -15.09 44.53 -2.39
N LEU A 8 -13.82 44.28 -2.70
CA LEU A 8 -13.18 42.97 -2.79
C LEU A 8 -13.24 42.31 -1.42
N VAL A 9 -13.78 41.09 -1.28
CA VAL A 9 -13.30 40.04 -0.37
C VAL A 9 -13.95 38.71 -0.79
N SER A 10 -13.16 37.73 -1.25
CA SER A 10 -13.10 36.41 -0.58
C SER A 10 -12.21 35.41 -1.34
N ILE A 11 -10.98 35.32 -0.84
CA ILE A 11 -10.30 34.10 -0.40
C ILE A 11 -10.06 33.03 -1.49
N LEU A 12 -8.93 33.24 -2.17
CA LEU A 12 -8.10 32.23 -2.81
C LEU A 12 -7.45 31.37 -1.70
N CYS A 13 -8.13 30.30 -1.27
CA CYS A 13 -7.57 29.28 -0.38
C CYS A 13 -7.73 27.89 -1.00
N VAL A 14 -6.81 27.54 -1.90
CA VAL A 14 -6.33 26.16 -1.98
C VAL A 14 -4.82 26.27 -2.01
N VAL A 15 -4.26 26.31 -0.80
CA VAL A 15 -2.83 26.24 -0.55
C VAL A 15 -2.34 24.94 -1.20
N LEU A 16 -1.51 25.10 -2.22
CA LEU A 16 -0.57 24.11 -2.72
C LEU A 16 0.33 23.66 -1.56
N CYS A 17 -0.16 22.76 -0.70
CA CYS A 17 0.67 22.01 0.24
C CYS A 17 1.32 20.81 -0.47
N LEU A 18 1.99 21.06 -1.60
CA LEU A 18 2.88 20.11 -2.27
C LEU A 18 4.34 20.57 -2.22
N SER A 19 4.67 21.47 -1.29
CA SER A 19 6.07 21.78 -0.97
C SER A 19 6.66 20.66 -0.11
N LEU A 20 7.34 19.74 -0.78
CA LEU A 20 8.68 19.28 -0.40
C LEU A 20 8.84 18.90 1.08
N LEU A 21 8.44 17.69 1.47
CA LEU A 21 9.12 17.00 2.57
C LEU A 21 10.42 16.40 2.02
N SER A 22 11.47 17.22 2.03
CA SER A 22 12.85 16.75 2.05
C SER A 22 13.55 17.43 3.20
N ALA A 23 13.65 16.73 4.33
CA ALA A 23 14.92 16.43 4.99
C ALA A 23 14.73 16.17 6.49
N CYS A 24 15.32 15.05 6.93
CA CYS A 24 15.88 14.84 8.26
C CYS A 24 14.90 14.78 9.43
N ASN A 25 14.52 13.57 9.81
CA ASN A 25 14.77 13.21 11.20
C ASN A 25 15.36 11.80 11.30
N LYS A 26 16.54 11.76 11.93
CA LYS A 26 17.30 10.57 12.28
C LYS A 26 16.38 9.52 12.91
N SER A 27 16.45 8.33 12.34
CA SER A 27 15.86 7.09 12.82
C SER A 27 16.29 6.83 14.27
N ILE A 28 15.35 7.05 15.20
CA ILE A 28 15.44 6.55 16.56
C ILE A 28 14.56 5.29 16.56
N LEU A 29 15.20 4.11 16.44
CA LEU A 29 14.66 2.78 16.74
C LEU A 29 13.27 2.44 16.14
N GLY A 30 13.06 2.73 14.85
CA GLY A 30 11.87 2.31 14.11
C GLY A 30 12.25 1.86 12.70
N GLU A 31 11.41 1.03 12.07
CA GLU A 31 11.49 0.62 10.66
C GLU A 31 12.12 1.72 9.78
N ASP A 32 13.06 1.31 8.92
CA ASP A 32 13.73 2.17 7.94
C ASP A 32 12.69 3.02 7.19
N ASN A 33 12.99 4.31 6.99
CA ASN A 33 12.06 5.26 6.38
C ASN A 33 11.64 4.79 4.97
N ASP A 34 12.56 4.17 4.25
CA ASP A 34 12.32 3.69 2.90
C ASP A 34 11.38 2.47 2.90
N ILE A 35 11.46 1.60 3.90
CA ILE A 35 10.55 0.46 4.06
C ILE A 35 9.14 0.94 4.37
N LYS A 36 8.98 1.98 5.20
CA LYS A 36 7.66 2.56 5.48
C LYS A 36 7.03 3.17 4.25
N GLU A 37 7.81 3.88 3.44
CA GLU A 37 7.34 4.45 2.18
C GLU A 37 6.93 3.36 1.20
N LEU A 38 7.78 2.33 1.03
CA LEU A 38 7.47 1.17 0.20
C LEU A 38 6.21 0.45 0.68
N LYS A 39 6.06 0.22 1.99
CA LYS A 39 4.89 -0.41 2.58
C LYS A 39 3.60 0.35 2.23
N ALA A 40 3.62 1.69 2.31
CA ALA A 40 2.48 2.52 1.95
C ALA A 40 2.17 2.47 0.45
N GLU A 41 3.20 2.51 -0.41
CA GLU A 41 3.05 2.39 -1.86
C GLU A 41 2.43 1.04 -2.24
N LEU A 42 3.01 -0.07 -1.78
CA LEU A 42 2.53 -1.41 -2.06
C LEU A 42 1.12 -1.64 -1.50
N SER A 43 0.81 -1.05 -0.35
CA SER A 43 -0.54 -1.09 0.25
C SER A 43 -1.58 -0.45 -0.67
N ASN A 44 -1.30 0.72 -1.24
CA ASN A 44 -2.19 1.34 -2.22
C ASN A 44 -2.37 0.46 -3.46
N MET A 45 -1.28 -0.14 -3.95
CA MET A 45 -1.34 -1.09 -5.06
C MET A 45 -2.22 -2.31 -4.74
N ALA A 46 -2.13 -2.85 -3.52
CA ALA A 46 -2.96 -3.97 -3.09
C ALA A 46 -4.47 -3.60 -3.12
N ILE A 47 -4.83 -2.40 -2.63
CA ILE A 47 -6.21 -1.89 -2.68
C ILE A 47 -6.70 -1.79 -4.14
N GLU A 48 -5.89 -1.20 -5.02
CA GLU A 48 -6.23 -1.06 -6.44
C GLU A 48 -6.41 -2.41 -7.13
N ASN A 49 -5.51 -3.37 -6.85
CA ASN A 49 -5.54 -4.69 -7.49
C ASN A 49 -6.69 -5.57 -6.95
N ALA A 50 -7.01 -5.47 -5.65
CA ALA A 50 -8.20 -6.11 -5.07
C ALA A 50 -9.46 -5.64 -5.79
N LYS A 51 -9.58 -4.33 -6.00
CA LYS A 51 -10.73 -3.78 -6.69
C LYS A 51 -10.77 -4.18 -8.16
N LYS A 52 -9.63 -4.13 -8.86
CA LYS A 52 -9.55 -4.41 -10.30
C LYS A 52 -9.81 -5.88 -10.64
N TYR A 53 -9.18 -6.81 -9.91
CA TYR A 53 -9.17 -8.23 -10.30
C TYR A 53 -10.16 -9.10 -9.53
N PHE A 54 -10.59 -8.66 -8.35
CA PHE A 54 -11.51 -9.43 -7.51
C PHE A 54 -12.81 -8.67 -7.21
N ASN A 55 -12.93 -7.40 -7.63
CA ASN A 55 -14.03 -6.49 -7.27
C ASN A 55 -14.19 -6.31 -5.75
N GLU A 56 -13.11 -6.51 -5.00
CA GLU A 56 -13.11 -6.43 -3.54
C GLU A 56 -12.61 -5.07 -3.05
N ASN A 57 -13.08 -4.65 -1.88
CA ASN A 57 -12.57 -3.46 -1.20
C ASN A 57 -11.75 -3.90 0.01
N ILE A 58 -10.50 -3.44 0.09
CA ILE A 58 -9.63 -3.67 1.24
C ILE A 58 -9.51 -2.35 2.01
N ASP A 59 -9.90 -2.36 3.29
CA ASP A 59 -9.45 -1.34 4.25
C ASP A 59 -8.16 -1.82 4.89
N ILE A 60 -7.05 -1.21 4.47
CA ILE A 60 -5.70 -1.60 4.89
C ILE A 60 -5.48 -1.50 6.40
N ASN A 61 -6.29 -0.70 7.10
CA ASN A 61 -6.21 -0.55 8.56
C ASN A 61 -6.71 -1.79 9.32
N GLU A 62 -7.51 -2.63 8.67
CA GLU A 62 -8.02 -3.88 9.25
C GLU A 62 -7.01 -5.03 9.17
N PHE A 63 -5.88 -4.82 8.49
CA PHE A 63 -4.85 -5.83 8.29
C PHE A 63 -3.59 -5.51 9.09
N ASP A 64 -2.96 -6.56 9.60
CA ASP A 64 -1.56 -6.56 10.02
C ASP A 64 -0.72 -6.85 8.77
N ILE A 65 0.18 -5.92 8.44
CA ILE A 65 0.87 -5.91 7.16
C ILE A 65 2.37 -6.00 7.39
N SER A 66 2.99 -6.93 6.67
CA SER A 66 4.43 -7.15 6.64
C SER A 66 4.96 -6.92 5.23
N VAL A 67 6.17 -6.36 5.15
CA VAL A 67 6.98 -6.31 3.94
C VAL A 67 8.13 -7.29 4.13
N ALA A 68 8.17 -8.33 3.30
CA ALA A 68 8.99 -9.50 3.56
C ALA A 68 9.71 -10.02 2.31
N GLU A 69 10.75 -10.79 2.55
CA GLU A 69 11.41 -11.64 1.57
C GLU A 69 11.00 -13.11 1.76
N LYS A 70 11.01 -13.89 0.68
CA LYS A 70 10.75 -15.33 0.74
C LYS A 70 12.02 -16.09 1.14
N VAL A 71 11.98 -16.82 2.25
CA VAL A 71 13.11 -17.60 2.78
C VAL A 71 12.91 -19.12 2.66
N GLY A 72 11.77 -19.54 2.12
CA GLY A 72 11.43 -20.94 1.86
C GLY A 72 10.02 -21.09 1.33
N ASP A 73 9.56 -22.32 1.13
CA ASP A 73 8.19 -22.57 0.67
C ASP A 73 7.18 -22.07 1.69
N ASN A 74 6.39 -21.07 1.29
CA ASN A 74 5.43 -20.36 2.13
C ASN A 74 6.03 -19.86 3.46
N LYS A 75 7.33 -19.51 3.46
CA LYS A 75 8.04 -18.93 4.60
C LYS A 75 8.59 -17.57 4.23
N PHE A 76 8.26 -16.59 5.05
CA PHE A 76 8.59 -15.19 4.83
C PHE A 76 9.32 -14.63 6.05
N LYS A 77 10.26 -13.72 5.80
CA LYS A 77 10.97 -12.96 6.83
C LYS A 77 10.80 -11.48 6.52
N ASP A 78 10.41 -10.68 7.50
CA ASP A 78 10.37 -9.23 7.34
C ASP A 78 11.73 -8.70 6.89
N ILE A 79 11.73 -7.81 5.89
CA ILE A 79 12.96 -7.21 5.41
C ILE A 79 13.45 -6.13 6.38
N GLU A 80 14.77 -6.08 6.56
CA GLU A 80 15.43 -5.04 7.38
C GLU A 80 15.95 -3.88 6.52
N SER A 81 16.13 -4.11 5.21
CA SER A 81 16.52 -3.11 4.21
C SER A 81 16.07 -3.54 2.81
N ILE A 82 15.76 -2.56 1.95
CA ILE A 82 15.33 -2.76 0.55
C ILE A 82 16.45 -3.38 -0.31
N GLU A 83 17.72 -3.17 0.03
CA GLU A 83 18.86 -3.66 -0.77
C GLU A 83 19.08 -5.18 -0.69
N THR A 84 18.33 -5.86 0.19
CA THR A 84 18.54 -7.29 0.49
C THR A 84 17.90 -8.22 -0.52
N THR A 85 16.91 -7.77 -1.29
CA THR A 85 16.15 -8.62 -2.23
C THR A 85 15.60 -7.81 -3.41
N ASN A 86 15.49 -8.46 -4.57
CA ASN A 86 14.84 -7.90 -5.75
C ASN A 86 13.31 -8.14 -5.77
N GLU A 87 12.84 -9.13 -5.00
CA GLU A 87 11.44 -9.52 -4.94
C GLU A 87 10.90 -9.30 -3.52
N ILE A 88 9.87 -8.49 -3.42
CA ILE A 88 9.22 -8.09 -2.17
C ILE A 88 7.83 -8.68 -2.11
N TYR A 89 7.50 -9.20 -0.93
CA TYR A 89 6.19 -9.70 -0.59
C TYR A 89 5.55 -8.71 0.37
N LEU A 90 4.46 -8.07 -0.05
CA LEU A 90 3.54 -7.43 0.87
C LEU A 90 2.49 -8.46 1.26
N ILE A 91 2.45 -8.80 2.54
CA ILE A 91 1.53 -9.80 3.09
C ILE A 91 0.65 -9.08 4.10
N GLY A 92 -0.66 -9.16 3.92
CA GLY A 92 -1.64 -8.63 4.86
C GLY A 92 -2.49 -9.75 5.41
N HIS A 93 -2.54 -9.89 6.74
CA HIS A 93 -3.48 -10.77 7.42
C HIS A 93 -4.48 -9.95 8.20
N HIS A 94 -5.76 -10.28 8.11
CA HIS A 94 -6.81 -9.54 8.80
C HIS A 94 -6.64 -9.67 10.33
N LYS A 95 -6.68 -8.54 11.05
CA LYS A 95 -6.45 -8.45 12.51
C LYS A 95 -7.44 -9.24 13.35
N ASN A 96 -8.67 -9.33 12.84
CA ASN A 96 -9.82 -9.94 13.53
C ASN A 96 -10.48 -11.00 12.64
N LYS A 97 -11.64 -11.50 13.02
CA LYS A 97 -12.46 -12.32 12.13
C LYS A 97 -12.95 -11.46 10.94
N PRO A 98 -12.50 -11.72 9.71
CA PRO A 98 -12.91 -10.95 8.54
C PRO A 98 -14.34 -11.31 8.12
N GLU A 99 -15.02 -10.37 7.46
CA GLU A 99 -16.29 -10.67 6.78
C GLU A 99 -16.07 -11.27 5.39
N ASN A 100 -14.92 -11.04 4.77
CA ASN A 100 -14.63 -11.55 3.42
C ASN A 100 -13.16 -11.95 3.22
N ILE A 101 -12.25 -10.98 3.05
CA ILE A 101 -10.83 -11.25 2.80
C ILE A 101 -10.12 -11.51 4.13
N PHE A 102 -9.48 -12.68 4.25
CA PHE A 102 -8.66 -13.04 5.39
C PHE A 102 -7.19 -12.69 5.20
N GLU A 103 -6.68 -12.87 3.98
CA GLU A 103 -5.28 -12.64 3.65
C GLU A 103 -5.14 -12.09 2.23
N PHE A 104 -4.12 -11.29 1.99
CA PHE A 104 -3.67 -10.98 0.64
C PHE A 104 -2.15 -11.05 0.54
N ILE A 105 -1.67 -11.37 -0.66
CA ILE A 105 -0.25 -11.36 -1.01
C ILE A 105 -0.06 -10.57 -2.29
N LEU A 106 0.80 -9.56 -2.25
CA LEU A 106 1.30 -8.84 -3.41
C LEU A 106 2.80 -9.12 -3.56
N VAL A 107 3.21 -9.63 -4.72
CA VAL A 107 4.62 -9.85 -5.07
C VAL A 107 5.05 -8.75 -6.02
N TYR A 108 6.09 -8.01 -5.63
CA TYR A 108 6.60 -6.84 -6.32
C TYR A 108 8.07 -7.02 -6.70
N ASN A 109 8.41 -6.69 -7.93
CA ASN A 109 9.80 -6.60 -8.38
C ASN A 109 10.29 -5.17 -8.21
N ILE A 110 11.27 -4.95 -7.32
CA ILE A 110 11.78 -3.60 -7.03
C ILE A 110 12.52 -3.02 -8.23
N GLU A 111 13.36 -3.82 -8.89
CA GLU A 111 14.22 -3.39 -9.98
C GLU A 111 13.40 -2.89 -11.19
N ASN A 112 12.37 -3.64 -11.57
CA ASN A 112 11.50 -3.33 -12.71
C ASN A 112 10.26 -2.51 -12.32
N LYS A 113 10.09 -2.22 -11.03
CA LYS A 113 8.97 -1.48 -10.45
C LYS A 113 7.60 -1.97 -10.92
N ASN A 114 7.36 -3.28 -10.82
CA ASN A 114 6.10 -3.86 -11.26
C ASN A 114 5.58 -4.96 -10.33
N ILE A 115 4.26 -5.06 -10.26
CA ILE A 115 3.56 -6.16 -9.60
C ILE A 115 3.76 -7.41 -10.47
N MET A 116 4.25 -8.48 -9.84
CA MET A 116 4.45 -9.79 -10.46
C MET A 116 3.25 -10.69 -10.21
N LYS A 117 2.68 -10.65 -8.99
CA LYS A 117 1.53 -11.45 -8.58
C LYS A 117 0.71 -10.66 -7.57
N PHE A 118 -0.59 -10.85 -7.60
CA PHE A 118 -1.49 -10.41 -6.55
C PHE A 118 -2.51 -11.50 -6.30
N GLY A 119 -2.72 -11.86 -5.05
CA GLY A 119 -3.69 -12.87 -4.67
C GLY A 119 -4.38 -12.54 -3.36
N ILE A 120 -5.59 -13.07 -3.22
CA ILE A 120 -6.40 -12.94 -2.01
C ILE A 120 -6.85 -14.32 -1.54
N GLN A 121 -6.96 -14.47 -0.22
CA GLN A 121 -7.67 -15.57 0.42
C GLN A 121 -8.95 -15.01 1.02
N THR A 122 -10.05 -15.73 0.82
CA THR A 122 -11.38 -15.31 1.33
C THR A 122 -11.91 -16.35 2.30
N ILE A 123 -12.89 -16.00 3.13
CA ILE A 123 -13.54 -16.94 4.04
C ILE A 123 -14.21 -18.14 3.33
N ASN A 124 -14.46 -18.03 2.02
CA ASN A 124 -15.10 -19.07 1.23
C ASN A 124 -14.08 -19.95 0.48
N ASN A 125 -12.79 -19.62 0.54
CA ASN A 125 -11.74 -20.37 -0.14
C ASN A 125 -10.48 -20.44 0.72
N ASP A 126 -10.15 -21.67 1.13
CA ASP A 126 -8.98 -21.96 1.95
C ASP A 126 -7.66 -21.72 1.19
N ASP A 127 -7.69 -21.66 -0.14
CA ASP A 127 -6.50 -21.36 -0.96
C ASP A 127 -6.46 -19.89 -1.40
N ILE A 128 -5.24 -19.35 -1.54
CA ILE A 128 -5.03 -18.04 -2.16
C ILE A 128 -5.34 -18.13 -3.65
N VAL A 129 -6.27 -17.29 -4.11
CA VAL A 129 -6.58 -17.12 -5.54
C VAL A 129 -5.74 -15.99 -6.08
N TYR A 130 -4.97 -16.25 -7.14
CA TYR A 130 -4.14 -15.24 -7.80
C TYR A 130 -4.83 -14.63 -9.02
N ALA A 131 -4.70 -13.31 -9.16
CA ALA A 131 -5.19 -12.57 -10.31
C ALA A 131 -4.39 -12.91 -11.57
N ASN A 132 -5.06 -12.89 -12.73
CA ASN A 132 -4.36 -12.86 -14.01
C ASN A 132 -3.92 -11.42 -14.31
N LEU A 133 -2.64 -11.13 -14.13
CA LEU A 133 -2.05 -9.80 -14.29
C LEU A 133 -1.57 -9.51 -15.73
N GLU A 134 -2.03 -10.27 -16.73
CA GLU A 134 -1.69 -10.06 -18.13
C GLU A 134 -1.78 -8.57 -18.51
N LYS A 135 -0.67 -8.06 -19.06
CA LYS A 135 -0.42 -6.67 -19.44
C LYS A 135 -1.05 -6.32 -20.78
#